data_AF-A0A398D720-F1
#
_entry.id   AF-A0A398D720-F1
#
_cell.length_a   1.000
_cell.length_b   1.000
_cell.length_c   1.000
_cell.angle_alpha   90.00
_cell.angle_beta   90.00
_cell.angle_gamma   90.00
#
_symmetry.space_group_name_H-M   'P 1'
#
loop_
_entity.id
_entity.type
_entity.pdbx_description
1 polymer ?
#
loop_
_entity_poly.entity_id
_entity_poly.type
_entity_poly.pdbx_seq_one_letter_code
_entity_poly.pdbx_strand_id
1 'polypeptide(L)'
;MEYFRSKIADFGIELKPLDGVPSVTKDTAIAIARHEVGGDRIAKDAEHITAMYTSLSDYPAGPGESPLTLPGTTRIMKDVPVWIVTFHGVHMLHSGSCMIDASGKQIPSTRDPYVFGDTNVVLDAETGEVLEGFSYNTPS
;
A
#
# COMPACT_ATOMS: atom_id res chain seq x y z
N MET A 1 -8.36 -3.42 8.27
CA MET A 1 -7.04 -3.32 8.95
C MET A 1 -6.39 -4.68 9.21
N GLU A 2 -7.06 -5.66 9.84
CA GLU A 2 -6.44 -6.99 10.06
C GLU A 2 -6.13 -7.74 8.76
N TYR A 3 -7.05 -7.69 7.78
CA TYR A 3 -6.83 -8.28 6.46
C TYR A 3 -5.59 -7.71 5.74
N PHE A 4 -5.40 -6.38 5.83
CA PHE A 4 -4.25 -5.69 5.27
C PHE A 4 -2.93 -6.13 5.92
N ARG A 5 -2.90 -6.22 7.25
CA ARG A 5 -1.74 -6.71 8.00
C ARG A 5 -1.38 -8.14 7.60
N SER A 6 -2.37 -9.01 7.42
CA SER A 6 -2.15 -10.38 6.96
C SER A 6 -1.52 -10.43 5.56
N LYS A 7 -1.96 -9.57 4.63
CA LYS A 7 -1.43 -9.55 3.26
C LYS A 7 -0.02 -8.99 3.18
N ILE A 8 0.30 -7.95 3.94
CA ILE A 8 1.67 -7.42 4.01
C ILE A 8 2.62 -8.45 4.65
N ALA A 9 2.15 -9.21 5.65
CA ALA A 9 2.92 -10.30 6.23
C ALA A 9 3.20 -11.45 5.24
N ASP A 10 2.27 -11.76 4.32
CA ASP A 10 2.50 -12.75 3.24
C ASP A 10 3.70 -12.36 2.34
N PHE A 11 4.06 -11.07 2.28
CA PHE A 11 5.24 -10.55 1.56
C PHE A 11 6.50 -10.49 2.42
N GLY A 12 6.48 -11.03 3.65
CA GLY A 12 7.63 -10.97 4.58
C GLY A 12 7.84 -9.59 5.21
N ILE A 13 6.83 -8.72 5.18
CA ILE A 13 6.90 -7.37 5.72
C ILE A 13 6.12 -7.32 7.04
N GLU A 14 6.72 -6.78 8.08
CA GLU A 14 6.08 -6.54 9.37
C GLU A 14 5.70 -5.06 9.53
N LEU A 15 4.48 -4.80 9.99
CA LEU A 15 4.02 -3.45 10.35
C LEU A 15 4.12 -3.26 11.86
N LYS A 16 5.02 -2.38 12.29
CA LYS A 16 5.18 -2.03 13.70
C LYS A 16 4.57 -0.67 14.02
N PRO A 17 3.78 -0.54 15.11
CA PRO A 17 3.38 0.77 15.58
C PRO A 17 4.63 1.61 15.89
N LEU A 18 4.57 2.90 15.54
CA LEU A 18 5.63 3.85 15.80
C LEU A 18 5.18 4.86 16.85
N ASP A 19 6.06 5.11 17.82
CA ASP A 19 5.96 6.25 18.71
C ASP A 19 6.75 7.41 18.10
N GLY A 20 6.09 8.54 17.84
CA GLY A 20 6.75 9.71 17.27
C GLY A 20 5.80 10.58 16.44
N VAL A 21 6.28 11.76 16.08
CA VAL A 21 5.58 12.67 15.16
C VAL A 21 6.31 12.65 13.82
N PRO A 22 5.67 12.19 12.73
CA PRO A 22 6.32 12.18 11.41
C PRO A 22 6.52 13.60 10.89
N SER A 23 7.58 13.82 10.11
CA SER A 23 7.82 15.12 9.45
C SER A 23 6.76 15.45 8.41
N VAL A 24 6.25 14.45 7.69
CA VAL A 24 5.10 14.56 6.80
C VAL A 24 3.82 14.38 7.60
N THR A 25 2.96 15.39 7.60
CA THR A 25 1.67 15.30 8.30
C THR A 25 0.72 14.33 7.58
N LYS A 26 -0.28 13.81 8.32
CA LYS A 26 -1.33 12.96 7.76
C LYS A 26 -2.02 13.59 6.55
N ASP A 27 -2.37 14.87 6.64
CA ASP A 27 -3.09 15.58 5.57
C ASP A 27 -2.20 15.76 4.33
N THR A 28 -0.91 16.05 4.54
CA THR A 28 0.08 16.11 3.46
C THR A 28 0.25 14.75 2.78
N ALA A 29 0.35 13.66 3.55
CA ALA A 29 0.47 12.31 3.01
C ALA A 29 -0.76 11.93 2.16
N ILE A 30 -1.97 12.25 2.63
CA ILE A 30 -3.20 12.03 1.86
C ILE A 30 -3.20 12.86 0.57
N ALA A 31 -2.77 14.13 0.62
CA ALA A 31 -2.72 14.99 -0.56
C ALA A 31 -1.75 14.46 -1.63
N ILE A 32 -0.57 13.98 -1.23
CA ILE A 32 0.40 13.35 -2.14
C ILE A 32 -0.19 12.07 -2.73
N ALA A 33 -0.74 11.19 -1.88
CA ALA A 33 -1.33 9.93 -2.32
C ALA A 33 -2.49 10.13 -3.31
N ARG A 34 -3.30 11.18 -3.12
CA ARG A 34 -4.38 11.56 -4.06
C ARG A 34 -3.85 11.87 -5.45
N HIS A 35 -2.73 12.58 -5.52
CA HIS A 35 -2.10 12.90 -6.80
C HIS A 35 -1.60 11.62 -7.49
N GLU A 36 -1.01 10.70 -6.73
CA GLU A 36 -0.39 9.48 -7.25
C GLU A 36 -1.40 8.50 -7.85
N VAL A 37 -2.55 8.28 -7.21
CA VAL A 37 -3.56 7.31 -7.67
C VAL A 37 -4.36 7.77 -8.90
N GLY A 38 -3.83 8.67 -9.73
CA GLY A 38 -4.52 9.22 -10.90
C GLY A 38 -5.35 10.47 -10.60
N GLY A 39 -5.04 11.17 -9.51
CA GLY A 39 -5.61 12.47 -9.16
C GLY A 39 -7.02 12.41 -8.59
N ASP A 40 -7.75 13.53 -8.78
CA ASP A 40 -9.07 13.79 -8.19
C ASP A 40 -10.14 12.74 -8.51
N ARG A 41 -9.99 11.92 -9.56
CA ARG A 41 -11.05 11.01 -10.00
C ARG A 41 -11.16 9.79 -9.08
N ILE A 42 -10.07 9.04 -8.91
CA ILE A 42 -10.04 7.88 -8.01
C ILE A 42 -10.20 8.33 -6.54
N ALA A 43 -9.60 9.46 -6.18
CA ALA A 43 -9.75 10.02 -4.84
C ALA A 43 -11.17 10.51 -4.49
N LYS A 44 -11.96 10.97 -5.48
CA LYS A 44 -13.38 11.37 -5.27
C LYS A 44 -14.31 10.18 -5.21
N ASP A 45 -14.00 9.13 -5.95
CA ASP A 45 -14.80 7.92 -6.02
C ASP A 45 -14.55 6.99 -4.82
N ALA A 46 -13.52 7.27 -4.01
CA ALA A 46 -13.26 6.53 -2.78
C ALA A 46 -14.38 6.75 -1.75
N GLU A 47 -14.96 5.66 -1.24
CA GLU A 47 -15.98 5.72 -0.19
C GLU A 47 -15.43 6.34 1.10
N HIS A 48 -14.17 6.02 1.41
CA HIS A 48 -13.44 6.58 2.53
C HIS A 48 -11.93 6.49 2.31
N ILE A 49 -11.18 7.37 2.98
CA ILE A 49 -9.72 7.40 2.92
C ILE A 49 -9.18 7.24 4.33
N THR A 50 -8.29 6.26 4.52
CA THR A 50 -7.57 6.06 5.77
C THR A 50 -6.08 6.32 5.57
N ALA A 51 -5.40 6.68 6.65
CA ALA A 51 -3.94 6.82 6.64
C ALA A 51 -3.40 6.29 7.97
N MET A 52 -2.48 5.33 7.90
CA MET A 52 -1.83 4.72 9.04
C MET A 52 -0.36 5.10 9.05
N TYR A 53 0.11 5.63 10.18
CA TYR A 53 1.52 5.84 10.44
C TYR A 53 2.10 4.56 11.07
N THR A 54 3.11 3.98 10.45
CA THR A 54 3.68 2.69 10.86
C THR A 54 5.13 2.58 10.43
N SER A 55 5.86 1.66 11.02
CA SER A 55 7.18 1.26 10.56
C SER A 55 7.06 0.05 9.63
N LEU A 56 7.72 0.10 8.48
CA LEU A 56 8.05 -1.08 7.68
C LEU A 56 9.33 -1.69 8.22
N SER A 57 9.23 -2.93 8.65
CA SER A 57 10.37 -3.75 9.04
C SER A 57 10.38 -5.03 8.23
N ASP A 58 11.58 -5.46 7.86
CA ASP A 58 11.84 -6.81 7.41
C ASP A 58 11.43 -7.78 8.52
N TYR A 59 10.63 -8.79 8.17
CA TYR A 59 10.34 -9.88 9.09
C TYR A 59 11.68 -10.54 9.42
N PRO A 60 12.03 -10.78 10.70
CA PRO A 60 13.41 -10.99 11.10
C PRO A 60 14.06 -12.13 10.31
N ALA A 61 14.84 -11.71 9.31
CA ALA A 61 15.84 -12.48 8.63
C ALA A 61 16.74 -13.04 9.74
N GLY A 62 16.88 -14.36 9.83
CA GLY A 62 17.57 -15.00 10.95
C GLY A 62 19.00 -14.45 11.12
N PRO A 63 19.67 -14.69 12.27
CA PRO A 63 21.05 -14.24 12.45
C PRO A 63 21.94 -14.78 11.31
N GLY A 64 22.35 -13.90 10.40
CA GLY A 64 23.15 -14.22 9.21
C GLY A 64 22.56 -13.79 7.86
N GLU A 65 21.32 -13.29 7.82
CA GLU A 65 20.70 -12.82 6.58
C GLU A 65 20.99 -11.34 6.29
N SER A 66 21.13 -11.01 5.00
CA SER A 66 21.37 -9.64 4.55
C SER A 66 20.10 -8.79 4.73
N PRO A 67 20.21 -7.56 5.23
CA PRO A 67 19.05 -6.69 5.38
C PRO A 67 18.38 -6.41 4.03
N LEU A 68 17.06 -6.59 3.95
CA LEU A 68 16.29 -6.18 2.77
C LEU A 68 16.35 -4.65 2.60
N THR A 69 16.41 -4.21 1.35
CA THR A 69 16.32 -2.80 0.98
C THR A 69 14.99 -2.54 0.32
N LEU A 70 14.42 -1.35 0.53
CA LEU A 70 13.23 -0.94 -0.19
C LEU A 70 13.54 -0.94 -1.70
N PRO A 71 12.70 -1.58 -2.54
CA PRO A 71 12.95 -1.68 -3.97
C PRO A 71 13.28 -0.32 -4.60
N GLY A 72 14.35 -0.28 -5.41
CA GLY A 72 14.78 0.95 -6.07
C GLY A 72 15.51 1.97 -5.18
N THR A 73 15.75 1.68 -3.90
CA THR A 73 16.45 2.57 -2.96
C THR A 73 17.65 1.87 -2.31
N THR A 74 18.55 2.64 -1.69
CA THR A 74 19.60 2.11 -0.79
C THR A 74 19.13 2.01 0.66
N ARG A 75 17.85 2.27 0.93
CA ARG A 75 17.32 2.32 2.30
C ARG A 75 17.03 0.92 2.78
N ILE A 76 17.63 0.57 3.91
CA ILE A 76 17.37 -0.70 4.59
C ILE A 76 15.93 -0.66 5.13
N MET A 77 15.16 -1.72 4.86
CA MET A 77 13.78 -1.94 5.31
C MET A 77 13.78 -2.35 6.79
N LYS A 78 14.45 -1.58 7.63
CA LYS A 78 14.47 -1.76 9.08
C LYS A 78 13.92 -0.49 9.70
N ASP A 79 12.81 -0.64 10.39
CA ASP A 79 12.16 0.43 11.12
C ASP A 79 11.88 1.69 10.28
N VAL A 80 11.56 1.53 8.98
CA VAL A 80 11.33 2.66 8.07
C VAL A 80 9.97 3.29 8.37
N PRO A 81 9.90 4.54 8.84
CA PRO A 81 8.64 5.23 9.10
C PRO A 81 7.92 5.55 7.79
N VAL A 82 6.68 5.09 7.67
CA VAL A 82 5.85 5.30 6.48
C VAL A 82 4.44 5.73 6.84
N TRP A 83 3.84 6.47 5.91
CA TRP A 83 2.40 6.57 5.79
C TRP A 83 1.90 5.52 4.81
N ILE A 84 0.92 4.74 5.23
CA ILE A 84 0.13 3.90 4.34
C ILE A 84 -1.22 4.57 4.19
N VAL A 85 -1.49 5.14 3.03
CA VAL A 85 -2.76 5.78 2.69
C VAL A 85 -3.58 4.81 1.87
N THR A 86 -4.78 4.48 2.34
CA THR A 86 -5.70 3.58 1.65
C THR A 86 -6.93 4.33 1.19
N PHE A 87 -7.24 4.24 -0.10
CA PHE A 87 -8.49 4.70 -0.71
C PHE A 87 -9.39 3.49 -0.87
N HIS A 88 -10.47 3.47 -0.12
CA HIS A 88 -11.34 2.32 -0.06
C HIS A 88 -12.47 2.39 -1.08
N GLY A 89 -12.81 1.24 -1.65
CA GLY A 89 -13.96 1.11 -2.54
C GLY A 89 -13.85 1.95 -3.82
N VAL A 90 -12.69 1.95 -4.45
CA VAL A 90 -12.46 2.70 -5.70
C VAL A 90 -12.64 1.82 -6.93
N HIS A 91 -13.13 2.42 -8.02
CA HIS A 91 -13.14 1.80 -9.34
C HIS A 91 -11.80 2.02 -10.04
N MET A 92 -10.97 0.99 -10.09
CA MET A 92 -9.64 1.06 -10.70
C MET A 92 -9.66 0.49 -12.11
N LEU A 93 -9.02 1.19 -13.05
CA LEU A 93 -8.78 0.67 -14.39
C LEU A 93 -7.93 -0.60 -14.33
N HIS A 94 -8.31 -1.58 -15.15
CA HIS A 94 -7.57 -2.80 -15.36
C HIS A 94 -6.22 -2.49 -16.04
N SER A 95 -5.12 -2.60 -15.30
CA SER A 95 -3.78 -2.60 -15.89
C SER A 95 -2.88 -3.65 -15.21
N GLY A 96 -2.49 -4.69 -15.95
CA GLY A 96 -1.61 -5.75 -15.46
C GLY A 96 -1.97 -7.14 -15.99
N SER A 97 -1.13 -8.13 -15.68
CA SER A 97 -1.37 -9.54 -15.98
C SER A 97 -2.65 -10.04 -15.31
N CYS A 98 -3.29 -11.00 -15.95
CA CYS A 98 -4.61 -11.51 -15.61
C CYS A 98 -4.75 -11.88 -14.11
N MET A 99 -5.79 -11.33 -13.47
CA MET A 99 -6.02 -11.49 -12.04
C MET A 99 -6.41 -12.91 -11.64
N ILE A 100 -6.15 -13.24 -10.39
CA ILE A 100 -6.58 -14.46 -9.72
C ILE A 100 -7.61 -14.07 -8.65
N ASP A 101 -8.79 -14.70 -8.65
CA ASP A 101 -9.84 -14.47 -7.64
C ASP A 101 -9.47 -15.05 -6.27
N ALA A 102 -10.32 -14.81 -5.26
CA ALA A 102 -10.11 -15.33 -3.90
C ALA A 102 -10.05 -16.88 -3.82
N SER A 103 -10.46 -17.58 -4.87
CA SER A 103 -10.38 -19.04 -5.00
C SER A 103 -9.15 -19.53 -5.76
N GLY A 104 -8.27 -18.62 -6.22
CA GLY A 104 -7.11 -19.00 -7.02
C GLY A 104 -7.39 -19.11 -8.52
N LYS A 105 -8.56 -18.65 -9.01
CA LYS A 105 -8.95 -18.79 -10.41
C LYS A 105 -8.78 -17.50 -11.21
N GLN A 106 -8.27 -17.65 -12.42
CA GLN A 106 -8.03 -16.54 -13.34
C GLN A 106 -9.34 -15.82 -13.74
N ILE A 107 -9.41 -14.51 -13.51
CA ILE A 107 -10.56 -13.65 -13.87
C ILE A 107 -10.38 -13.16 -15.31
N PRO A 108 -11.30 -13.50 -16.24
CA PRO A 108 -11.20 -13.05 -17.63
C PRO A 108 -11.19 -11.52 -17.73
N SER A 109 -10.23 -10.96 -18.47
CA SER A 109 -10.05 -9.51 -18.71
C SER A 109 -11.19 -8.85 -19.50
N THR A 110 -12.23 -9.61 -19.87
CA THR A 110 -13.30 -9.19 -20.78
C THR A 110 -14.61 -8.79 -20.09
N ARG A 111 -14.70 -8.84 -18.75
CA ARG A 111 -15.97 -8.67 -18.03
C ARG A 111 -16.25 -7.26 -17.49
N ASP A 112 -15.23 -6.48 -17.15
CA ASP A 112 -15.35 -5.08 -16.75
C ASP A 112 -13.94 -4.47 -16.78
N PRO A 113 -13.67 -3.34 -17.48
CA PRO A 113 -12.37 -2.69 -17.40
C PRO A 113 -12.08 -2.09 -16.02
N TYR A 114 -13.04 -2.15 -15.08
CA TYR A 114 -12.87 -1.66 -13.72
C TYR A 114 -12.98 -2.79 -12.69
N VAL A 115 -12.07 -2.77 -11.71
CA VAL A 115 -12.15 -3.63 -10.52
C VAL A 115 -12.46 -2.74 -9.34
N PHE A 116 -13.43 -3.15 -8.51
CA PHE A 116 -13.72 -2.52 -7.24
C PHE A 116 -12.73 -3.03 -6.20
N GLY A 117 -12.07 -2.13 -5.48
CA GLY A 117 -11.14 -2.54 -4.45
C GLY A 117 -10.48 -1.38 -3.74
N ASP A 118 -9.55 -1.72 -2.87
CA ASP A 118 -8.77 -0.74 -2.13
C ASP A 118 -7.45 -0.49 -2.87
N THR A 119 -7.11 0.79 -3.06
CA THR A 119 -5.78 1.18 -3.53
C THR A 119 -4.99 1.82 -2.40
N ASN A 120 -3.71 1.48 -2.32
CA ASN A 120 -2.83 1.85 -1.23
C ASN A 120 -1.60 2.54 -1.80
N VAL A 121 -1.21 3.64 -1.16
CA VAL A 121 0.03 4.34 -1.45
C VAL A 121 0.86 4.33 -0.18
N VAL A 122 2.09 3.84 -0.30
CA VAL A 122 3.07 3.85 0.77
C VAL A 122 4.02 5.01 0.53
N LEU A 123 4.09 5.93 1.49
CA LEU A 123 4.94 7.11 1.45
C LEU A 123 5.95 7.08 2.58
N ASP A 124 7.16 7.53 2.32
CA ASP A 124 8.12 7.86 3.36
C ASP A 124 7.56 8.98 4.26
N ALA A 125 7.44 8.71 5.56
CA ALA A 125 6.86 9.66 6.49
C ALA A 125 7.78 10.84 6.81
N GLU A 126 9.04 10.80 6.39
CA GLU A 126 10.00 11.89 6.58
C GLU A 126 10.12 12.79 5.36
N THR A 127 10.11 12.21 4.16
CA THR A 127 10.38 12.94 2.91
C THR A 127 9.13 13.18 2.05
N GLY A 128 8.10 12.35 2.20
CA GLY A 128 6.90 12.36 1.37
C GLY A 128 7.09 11.68 0.02
N GLU A 129 8.23 11.05 -0.22
CA GLU A 129 8.48 10.24 -1.41
C GLU A 129 7.54 9.03 -1.44
N VAL A 130 6.94 8.77 -2.61
CA VAL A 130 6.15 7.55 -2.83
C VAL A 130 7.12 6.38 -2.99
N LEU A 131 7.01 5.42 -2.08
CA LEU A 131 7.87 4.24 -2.06
C LEU A 131 7.28 3.10 -2.89
N GLU A 132 5.96 2.89 -2.78
CA GLU A 132 5.26 1.78 -3.45
C GLU A 132 3.76 2.08 -3.57
N GLY A 133 3.13 1.53 -4.60
CA GLY A 133 1.68 1.56 -4.78
C GLY A 133 1.15 0.17 -5.03
N PHE A 134 0.09 -0.24 -4.33
CA PHE A 134 -0.52 -1.54 -4.57
C PHE A 134 -2.01 -1.54 -4.29
N SER A 135 -2.70 -2.43 -4.98
CA SER A 135 -4.15 -2.55 -4.92
C SER A 135 -4.56 -3.99 -4.68
N TYR A 136 -5.64 -4.19 -3.94
CA TYR A 136 -6.25 -5.50 -3.76
C TYR A 136 -7.77 -5.39 -3.92
N ASN A 137 -8.34 -6.43 -4.52
CA ASN A 137 -9.78 -6.58 -4.61
C ASN A 137 -10.32 -6.94 -3.22
N THR A 138 -11.24 -6.13 -2.69
CA THR A 138 -12.01 -6.50 -1.50
C THR A 138 -13.16 -7.39 -1.94
N PRO A 139 -13.22 -8.66 -1.50
CA PRO A 139 -14.38 -9.50 -1.81
C PRO A 139 -15.63 -8.83 -1.23
N SER A 140 -16.57 -8.53 -2.13
CA SER A 140 -17.93 -8.07 -1.82
C SER A 140 -18.72 -9.10 -1.03
#